data_AF-A0A136L6D5-F1
#
_entry.id   AF-A0A136L6D5-F1
#
_cell.length_a   1.000
_cell.length_b   1.000
_cell.length_c   1.000
_cell.angle_alpha   90.00
_cell.angle_beta   90.00
_cell.angle_gamma   90.00
#
_symmetry.space_group_name_H-M   'P 1'
#
loop_
_entity.id
_entity.type
_entity.pdbx_description
1 polymer ?
#
loop_
_entity_poly.entity_id
_entity_poly.type
_entity_poly.pdbx_seq_one_letter_code
_entity_poly.pdbx_strand_id
1 'polypeptide(L)'
;MRNEIEHRPALCAAIGLAFGIASGAVVFLPLLFAAFLLFIKRFVNRVTAAGGFLVGVILYGGPPADTYTHRQDIEAIVTVSSVPRLTRTGSSCEVEWNGLPHWMYWTGEPSLSMGARVRASGTVGPLRSRFLGSSQVGSIQAKSVEVIESGPSVFSVAAAIRDSFVRFSHRSLPEEWAQAVDALCFNVDARLDDRVQSALTRSGLRHIVSVSGLHVVILAVGLMGALSVVPIPRPAQLLLLALLLSFYAMATGLRPPVVRAVLMAMLMLSAYLLRREGDLLCALSISAIVYLLFRPESLFNPGFQLSFVTVAGLGLWLQYSDSLPTQPVRRLLAQCKQTARASFVASLCSAPLVAFHFGIVSLISVLSNVLVVIVLPFIVMGALLAFGISPVAPALAQGTMTVIVGPLTGWVLFVTESLGTLSVSAVNVPEFNALWLILLYAPLVLFWRRRVRPA
;
A
#
# COMPACT_ATOMS: atom_id res chain seq x y z
N MET A 1 -7.88 -20.50 -15.60
CA MET A 1 -8.45 -19.63 -14.56
C MET A 1 -9.47 -20.35 -13.69
N ARG A 2 -10.46 -21.03 -14.30
CA ARG A 2 -11.52 -21.77 -13.60
C ARG A 2 -11.03 -22.65 -12.44
N ASN A 3 -10.02 -23.48 -12.67
CA ASN A 3 -9.50 -24.37 -11.62
C ASN A 3 -8.96 -23.59 -10.41
N GLU A 4 -8.30 -22.44 -10.60
CA GLU A 4 -7.82 -21.64 -9.46
C GLU A 4 -8.97 -21.08 -8.61
N ILE A 5 -10.06 -20.67 -9.26
CA ILE A 5 -11.27 -20.18 -8.61
C ILE A 5 -11.97 -21.32 -7.87
N GLU A 6 -12.05 -22.51 -8.48
CA GLU A 6 -12.76 -23.65 -7.89
C GLU A 6 -12.08 -24.22 -6.63
N HIS A 7 -10.78 -23.99 -6.44
CA HIS A 7 -10.05 -24.42 -5.25
C HIS A 7 -10.08 -23.37 -4.11
N ARG A 8 -10.61 -22.16 -4.36
CA ARG A 8 -10.53 -21.04 -3.42
C ARG A 8 -11.91 -20.42 -3.15
N PRO A 9 -12.65 -20.89 -2.13
CA PRO A 9 -13.94 -20.31 -1.79
C PRO A 9 -13.83 -18.84 -1.33
N ALA A 10 -12.74 -18.48 -0.64
CA ALA A 10 -12.47 -17.09 -0.25
C ALA A 10 -12.37 -16.15 -1.47
N LEU A 11 -11.76 -16.61 -2.57
CA LEU A 11 -11.68 -15.84 -3.82
C LEU A 11 -13.05 -15.65 -4.44
N CYS A 12 -13.90 -16.68 -4.42
CA CYS A 12 -15.28 -16.60 -4.90
C CYS A 12 -16.08 -15.57 -4.09
N ALA A 13 -15.96 -15.61 -2.76
CA ALA A 13 -16.61 -14.66 -1.86
C ALA A 13 -16.12 -13.21 -2.07
N ALA A 14 -14.81 -13.01 -2.22
CA ALA A 14 -14.23 -11.68 -2.46
C ALA A 14 -14.67 -11.09 -3.82
N ILE A 15 -14.70 -11.91 -4.88
CA ILE A 15 -15.22 -11.50 -6.19
C ILE A 15 -16.70 -11.15 -6.06
N GLY A 16 -17.50 -12.01 -5.43
CA GLY A 16 -18.92 -11.74 -5.16
C GLY A 16 -19.12 -10.41 -4.45
N LEU A 17 -18.40 -10.18 -3.35
CA LEU A 17 -18.43 -8.93 -2.57
C LEU A 17 -18.13 -7.70 -3.43
N ALA A 18 -17.08 -7.76 -4.25
CA ALA A 18 -16.73 -6.67 -5.16
C ALA A 18 -17.84 -6.40 -6.19
N PHE A 19 -18.42 -7.45 -6.79
CA PHE A 19 -19.56 -7.29 -7.71
C PHE A 19 -20.79 -6.69 -7.01
N GLY A 20 -21.07 -7.10 -5.77
CA GLY A 20 -22.18 -6.58 -4.98
C GLY A 20 -22.03 -5.08 -4.72
N ILE A 21 -20.87 -4.66 -4.21
CA ILE A 21 -20.56 -3.24 -3.97
C ILE A 21 -20.65 -2.44 -5.27
N ALA A 22 -20.02 -2.93 -6.34
CA ALA A 22 -20.00 -2.22 -7.62
C ALA A 22 -21.37 -2.17 -8.33
N SER A 23 -22.29 -3.07 -8.00
CA SER A 23 -23.64 -3.07 -8.59
C SER A 23 -24.48 -1.84 -8.21
N GLY A 24 -24.21 -1.22 -7.06
CA GLY A 24 -24.86 0.04 -6.69
C GLY A 24 -24.38 1.25 -7.52
N ALA A 25 -23.25 1.13 -8.23
CA ALA A 25 -22.72 2.16 -9.13
C ALA A 25 -22.95 1.85 -10.62
N VAL A 26 -23.10 0.57 -10.99
CA VAL A 26 -23.16 0.11 -12.38
C VAL A 26 -24.30 -0.88 -12.61
N VAL A 27 -25.34 -0.45 -13.33
CA VAL A 27 -26.62 -1.17 -13.47
C VAL A 27 -26.48 -2.56 -14.14
N PHE A 28 -25.54 -2.75 -15.07
CA PHE A 28 -25.40 -4.02 -15.80
C PHE A 28 -24.50 -5.05 -15.10
N LEU A 29 -23.85 -4.70 -13.99
CA LEU A 29 -22.94 -5.61 -13.27
C LEU A 29 -23.61 -6.90 -12.74
N PRO A 30 -24.87 -6.90 -12.27
CA PRO A 30 -25.57 -8.12 -11.87
C PRO A 30 -25.68 -9.17 -12.98
N LEU A 31 -25.82 -8.77 -14.25
CA LEU A 31 -25.86 -9.69 -15.39
C LEU A 31 -24.50 -10.37 -15.59
N LEU A 32 -23.40 -9.61 -15.49
CA LEU A 32 -22.04 -10.16 -15.54
C LEU A 32 -21.77 -11.10 -14.37
N PHE A 33 -22.30 -10.77 -13.17
CA PHE A 33 -22.20 -11.64 -12.01
C PHE A 33 -22.98 -12.96 -12.19
N ALA A 34 -24.17 -12.92 -12.81
CA ALA A 34 -24.91 -14.14 -13.15
C ALA A 34 -24.11 -15.03 -14.11
N ALA A 35 -23.46 -14.46 -15.13
CA ALA A 35 -22.55 -15.20 -16.01
C ALA A 35 -21.36 -15.81 -15.24
N PHE A 36 -20.79 -15.08 -14.27
CA PHE A 36 -19.74 -15.58 -13.38
C PHE A 36 -20.20 -16.76 -12.52
N LEU A 37 -21.44 -16.73 -11.98
CA LEU A 37 -22.00 -17.86 -11.24
C LEU A 37 -22.15 -19.11 -12.12
N LEU A 38 -22.56 -18.96 -13.38
CA LEU A 38 -22.64 -20.05 -14.36
C LEU A 38 -21.26 -20.63 -14.70
N PHE A 39 -20.20 -19.82 -14.62
CA PHE A 39 -18.83 -20.26 -14.84
C PHE A 39 -18.31 -21.19 -13.72
N ILE A 40 -18.81 -21.10 -12.49
CA ILE A 40 -18.38 -21.90 -11.34
C ILE A 40 -19.14 -23.25 -11.29
N LYS A 41 -18.44 -24.40 -11.31
CA LYS A 41 -19.13 -25.72 -11.18
C LYS A 41 -19.55 -26.02 -9.76
N ARG A 42 -18.62 -25.88 -8.81
CA ARG A 42 -18.79 -26.30 -7.41
C ARG A 42 -19.92 -25.50 -6.76
N PHE A 43 -20.90 -26.21 -6.20
CA PHE A 43 -22.05 -25.60 -5.55
C PHE A 43 -21.64 -24.69 -4.38
N VAL A 44 -20.74 -25.15 -3.52
CA VAL A 44 -20.21 -24.37 -2.39
C VAL A 44 -19.60 -23.04 -2.85
N ASN A 45 -18.89 -23.04 -3.98
CA ASN A 45 -18.27 -21.83 -4.52
C ASN A 45 -19.30 -20.86 -5.12
N ARG A 46 -20.38 -21.39 -5.72
CA ARG A 46 -21.52 -20.56 -6.17
C ARG A 46 -22.22 -19.90 -4.99
N VAL A 47 -22.49 -20.66 -3.93
CA VAL A 47 -23.13 -20.15 -2.70
C VAL A 47 -22.26 -19.10 -2.03
N THR A 48 -20.95 -19.33 -1.90
CA THR A 48 -20.03 -18.34 -1.31
C THR A 48 -19.90 -17.07 -2.16
N ALA A 49 -19.85 -17.18 -3.49
CA ALA A 49 -19.90 -16.01 -4.37
C ALA A 49 -21.22 -15.24 -4.22
N ALA A 50 -22.36 -15.92 -4.24
CA ALA A 50 -23.67 -15.29 -4.10
C ALA A 50 -23.85 -14.62 -2.72
N GLY A 51 -23.38 -15.26 -1.64
CA GLY A 51 -23.37 -14.68 -0.30
C GLY A 51 -22.50 -13.42 -0.23
N GLY A 52 -21.30 -13.45 -0.83
CA GLY A 52 -20.45 -12.27 -0.95
C GLY A 52 -21.16 -11.14 -1.70
N PHE A 53 -21.82 -11.43 -2.82
CA PHE A 53 -22.58 -10.45 -3.59
C PHE A 53 -23.70 -9.80 -2.78
N LEU A 54 -24.50 -10.60 -2.07
CA LEU A 54 -25.58 -10.07 -1.23
C LEU A 54 -25.03 -9.15 -0.13
N VAL A 55 -23.96 -9.55 0.55
CA VAL A 55 -23.28 -8.71 1.55
C VAL A 55 -22.79 -7.41 0.91
N GLY A 56 -22.22 -7.47 -0.30
CA GLY A 56 -21.74 -6.27 -1.01
C GLY A 56 -22.85 -5.28 -1.36
N VAL A 57 -24.01 -5.78 -1.80
CA VAL A 57 -25.20 -4.96 -2.08
C VAL A 57 -25.70 -4.29 -0.80
N ILE A 58 -25.72 -5.00 0.32
CA ILE A 58 -26.16 -4.46 1.62
C ILE A 58 -25.21 -3.38 2.13
N LEU A 59 -23.90 -3.56 1.95
CA LEU A 59 -22.88 -2.65 2.47
C LEU A 59 -22.77 -1.34 1.68
N TYR A 60 -22.99 -1.37 0.37
CA TYR A 60 -22.81 -0.18 -0.46
C TYR A 60 -24.10 0.64 -0.56
N GLY A 61 -24.25 1.60 0.35
CA GLY A 61 -25.36 2.56 0.37
C GLY A 61 -25.28 3.70 -0.66
N GLY A 62 -24.40 3.60 -1.66
CA GLY A 62 -24.10 4.66 -2.62
C GLY A 62 -23.08 5.69 -2.12
N PRO A 63 -22.61 6.60 -2.98
CA PRO A 63 -21.75 7.70 -2.56
C PRO A 63 -22.50 8.61 -1.57
N PRO A 64 -21.84 9.10 -0.49
CA PRO A 64 -22.52 10.02 0.42
C PRO A 64 -23.04 11.25 -0.33
N ALA A 65 -24.20 11.79 0.03
CA ALA A 65 -24.65 13.06 -0.54
C ALA A 65 -23.62 14.17 -0.28
N ASP A 66 -23.48 15.14 -1.19
CA ASP A 66 -22.67 16.34 -0.90
C ASP A 66 -23.33 17.11 0.25
N THR A 67 -22.76 17.01 1.45
CA THR A 67 -23.28 17.70 2.64
C THR A 67 -23.06 19.22 2.56
N TYR A 68 -22.04 19.67 1.81
CA TYR A 68 -21.63 21.06 1.78
C TYR A 68 -21.55 21.60 0.35
N THR A 69 -22.30 22.66 0.07
CA THR A 69 -22.23 23.43 -1.20
C THR A 69 -21.31 24.65 -1.08
N HIS A 70 -21.21 25.23 0.12
CA HIS A 70 -20.39 26.42 0.41
C HIS A 70 -19.52 26.21 1.63
N ARG A 71 -18.46 27.02 1.76
CA ARG A 71 -17.65 27.03 2.98
C ARG A 71 -18.39 27.74 4.11
N GLN A 72 -18.29 27.20 5.31
CA GLN A 72 -18.90 27.72 6.52
C GLN A 72 -17.87 27.73 7.65
N ASP A 73 -17.89 28.77 8.47
CA ASP A 73 -17.06 28.80 9.69
C ASP A 73 -17.59 27.77 10.68
N ILE A 74 -16.67 27.06 11.32
CA ILE A 74 -17.00 26.02 12.31
C ILE A 74 -16.09 26.10 13.53
N GLU A 75 -16.69 25.75 14.66
CA GLU A 75 -15.99 25.33 15.86
C GLU A 75 -16.59 23.98 16.26
N ALA A 76 -15.80 22.91 16.09
CA ALA A 76 -16.29 21.55 16.20
C ALA A 76 -15.35 20.69 17.04
N ILE A 77 -15.93 19.80 17.84
CA ILE A 77 -15.20 18.70 18.45
C ILE A 77 -15.23 17.54 17.45
N VAL A 78 -14.06 17.12 17.00
CA VAL A 78 -13.88 16.05 16.03
C VAL A 78 -13.00 14.95 16.60
N THR A 79 -13.23 13.71 16.17
CA THR A 79 -12.42 12.57 16.58
C THR A 79 -11.45 12.21 15.47
N VAL A 80 -10.16 12.12 15.77
CA VAL A 80 -9.13 11.77 14.78
C VAL A 80 -9.27 10.30 14.40
N SER A 81 -9.67 10.02 13.16
CA SER A 81 -9.99 8.66 12.68
C SER A 81 -8.87 8.03 11.83
N SER A 82 -7.81 8.79 11.52
CA SER A 82 -6.59 8.27 10.90
C SER A 82 -5.34 8.90 11.51
N VAL A 83 -4.20 8.21 11.42
CA VAL A 83 -2.92 8.77 11.88
C VAL A 83 -2.58 10.03 11.08
N PRO A 84 -2.29 11.15 11.75
CA PRO A 84 -1.84 12.39 11.13
C PRO A 84 -0.62 12.24 10.24
N ARG A 85 -0.64 13.00 9.15
CA ARG A 85 0.41 12.99 8.14
C ARG A 85 0.88 14.39 7.86
N LEU A 86 2.19 14.51 7.70
CA LEU A 86 2.79 15.73 7.18
C LEU A 86 2.38 15.91 5.72
N THR A 87 2.12 17.15 5.35
CA THR A 87 1.86 17.61 3.99
C THR A 87 2.75 18.83 3.73
N ARG A 88 2.83 19.29 2.49
CA ARG A 88 3.64 20.48 2.17
C ARG A 88 3.20 21.75 2.91
N THR A 89 1.92 21.88 3.20
CA THR A 89 1.32 23.08 3.78
C THR A 89 1.04 22.95 5.28
N GLY A 90 1.54 21.89 5.92
CA GLY A 90 1.25 21.58 7.33
C GLY A 90 0.94 20.11 7.49
N SER A 91 -0.21 19.77 8.06
CA SER A 91 -0.59 18.39 8.35
C SER A 91 -2.03 18.10 7.92
N SER A 92 -2.31 16.81 7.71
CA SER A 92 -3.65 16.33 7.38
C SER A 92 -3.98 15.00 8.04
N CYS A 93 -5.25 14.80 8.38
CA CYS A 93 -5.79 13.52 8.82
C CYS A 93 -7.27 13.41 8.43
N GLU A 94 -7.76 12.18 8.34
CA GLU A 94 -9.19 11.90 8.41
C GLU A 94 -9.66 12.11 9.86
N VAL A 95 -10.78 12.80 10.01
CA VAL A 95 -11.49 13.00 11.27
C VAL A 95 -12.95 12.62 11.10
N GLU A 96 -13.59 12.23 12.19
CA GLU A 96 -15.02 11.98 12.25
C GLU A 96 -15.71 13.13 12.96
N TRP A 97 -16.71 13.70 12.32
CA TRP A 97 -17.54 14.76 12.86
C TRP A 97 -19.01 14.41 12.61
N ASN A 98 -19.82 14.35 13.68
CA ASN A 98 -21.23 13.95 13.65
C ASN A 98 -21.47 12.59 12.96
N GLY A 99 -20.58 11.61 13.18
CA GLY A 99 -20.68 10.28 12.56
C GLY A 99 -20.26 10.25 11.08
N LEU A 100 -19.79 11.37 10.53
CA LEU A 100 -19.40 11.48 9.11
C LEU A 100 -17.90 11.76 8.96
N PRO A 101 -17.22 11.08 8.02
CA PRO A 101 -15.79 11.27 7.79
C PRO A 101 -15.51 12.57 7.03
N HIS A 102 -14.52 13.33 7.50
CA HIS A 102 -14.05 14.58 6.90
C HIS A 102 -12.51 14.55 6.78
N TRP A 103 -11.97 15.24 5.78
CA TRP A 103 -10.54 15.54 5.77
C TRP A 103 -10.26 16.79 6.61
N MET A 104 -9.39 16.72 7.61
CA MET A 104 -8.92 17.89 8.33
C MET A 104 -7.50 18.27 7.90
N TYR A 105 -7.27 19.57 7.71
CA TYR A 105 -5.98 20.18 7.39
C TYR A 105 -5.68 21.28 8.39
N TRP A 106 -4.42 21.40 8.83
CA TRP A 106 -3.97 22.49 9.71
C TRP A 106 -2.50 22.80 9.46
N THR A 107 -2.06 23.99 9.88
CA THR A 107 -0.65 24.40 9.85
C THR A 107 0.06 23.93 11.12
N GLY A 108 1.18 23.22 10.97
CA GLY A 108 2.01 22.74 12.09
C GLY A 108 2.36 21.25 11.98
N GLU A 109 3.15 20.76 12.94
CA GLU A 109 3.55 19.36 13.01
C GLU A 109 2.37 18.43 13.37
N PRO A 110 2.43 17.16 12.93
CA PRO A 110 1.39 16.16 13.20
C PRO A 110 1.49 15.66 14.66
N SER A 111 1.19 16.51 15.64
CA SER A 111 1.23 16.18 17.07
C SER A 111 -0.01 15.41 17.57
N LEU A 112 -1.02 15.22 16.72
CA LEU A 112 -2.23 14.50 17.08
C LEU A 112 -2.00 12.98 17.05
N SER A 113 -2.74 12.26 17.90
CA SER A 113 -2.79 10.80 17.87
C SER A 113 -4.11 10.33 17.26
N MET A 114 -4.10 9.19 16.57
CA MET A 114 -5.35 8.55 16.15
C MET A 114 -6.18 8.21 17.38
N GLY A 115 -7.49 8.45 17.33
CA GLY A 115 -8.42 8.32 18.44
C GLY A 115 -8.51 9.55 19.35
N ALA A 116 -7.66 10.56 19.18
CA ALA A 116 -7.75 11.80 19.95
C ALA A 116 -9.03 12.57 19.63
N ARG A 117 -9.61 13.23 20.63
CA ARG A 117 -10.70 14.20 20.45
C ARG A 117 -10.11 15.60 20.49
N VAL A 118 -10.37 16.36 19.43
CA VAL A 118 -9.79 17.69 19.25
C VAL A 118 -10.87 18.72 18.99
N ARG A 119 -10.73 19.90 19.59
CA ARG A 119 -11.50 21.08 19.24
C ARG A 119 -10.80 21.75 18.07
N ALA A 120 -11.44 21.76 16.91
CA ALA A 120 -10.96 22.41 15.71
C ALA A 120 -11.82 23.64 15.41
N SER A 121 -11.18 24.81 15.26
CA SER A 121 -11.83 26.02 14.76
C SER A 121 -11.32 26.36 13.37
N GLY A 122 -12.18 26.79 12.46
CA GLY A 122 -11.79 27.10 11.08
C GLY A 122 -12.97 27.10 10.12
N THR A 123 -12.77 26.54 8.93
CA THR A 123 -13.83 26.46 7.91
C THR A 123 -14.06 25.02 7.49
N VAL A 124 -15.32 24.61 7.35
CA VAL A 124 -15.71 23.37 6.66
C VAL A 124 -16.24 23.70 5.28
N GLY A 125 -16.08 22.80 4.32
CA GLY A 125 -16.70 22.93 3.01
C GLY A 125 -16.57 21.67 2.16
N PRO A 126 -16.95 21.75 0.88
CA PRO A 126 -16.84 20.63 -0.04
C PRO A 126 -15.39 20.14 -0.18
N LEU A 127 -15.24 18.89 -0.58
CA LEU A 127 -13.94 18.35 -0.98
C LEU A 127 -13.40 19.11 -2.21
N ARG A 128 -12.09 19.39 -2.24
CA ARG A 128 -11.45 20.05 -3.40
C ARG A 128 -11.55 19.21 -4.68
N SER A 129 -11.54 17.89 -4.54
CA SER A 129 -11.76 16.94 -5.63
C SER A 129 -12.44 15.70 -5.06
N ARG A 130 -13.52 15.26 -5.73
CA ARG A 130 -14.28 14.07 -5.35
C ARG A 130 -14.06 13.00 -6.39
N PHE A 131 -13.62 11.82 -5.96
CA PHE A 131 -13.47 10.66 -6.82
C PHE A 131 -14.37 9.53 -6.29
N LEU A 132 -14.72 8.57 -7.14
CA LEU A 132 -15.70 7.51 -6.86
C LEU A 132 -15.39 6.60 -5.64
N GLY A 133 -14.26 6.79 -4.94
CA GLY A 133 -13.88 6.07 -3.72
C GLY A 133 -13.57 6.96 -2.52
N SER A 134 -13.97 8.23 -2.52
CA SER A 134 -13.88 9.12 -1.37
C SER A 134 -15.05 8.85 -0.40
N SER A 135 -14.75 8.34 0.79
CA SER A 135 -15.74 8.21 1.87
C SER A 135 -16.11 9.56 2.48
N GLN A 136 -15.22 10.56 2.36
CA GLN A 136 -15.36 11.83 3.06
C GLN A 136 -16.50 12.67 2.47
N VAL A 137 -17.23 13.35 3.36
CA VAL A 137 -18.36 14.22 3.00
C VAL A 137 -17.94 15.69 2.83
N GLY A 138 -16.74 16.04 3.28
CA GLY A 138 -16.21 17.41 3.21
C GLY A 138 -14.77 17.52 3.70
N SER A 139 -14.25 18.75 3.70
CA SER A 139 -12.95 19.09 4.25
C SER A 139 -13.02 20.24 5.26
N ILE A 140 -12.27 20.12 6.34
CA ILE A 140 -12.08 21.09 7.41
C ILE A 140 -10.69 21.70 7.26
N GLN A 141 -10.62 23.01 7.11
CA GLN A 141 -9.39 23.80 7.18
C GLN A 141 -9.34 24.44 8.57
N ALA A 142 -8.65 23.79 9.50
CA ALA A 142 -8.52 24.22 10.88
C ALA A 142 -7.44 25.30 11.02
N LYS A 143 -7.82 26.43 11.61
CA LYS A 143 -6.94 27.53 12.02
C LYS A 143 -6.33 27.28 13.40
N SER A 144 -7.12 26.71 14.32
CA SER A 144 -6.64 26.24 15.62
C SER A 144 -7.10 24.80 15.87
N VAL A 145 -6.26 24.05 16.57
CA VAL A 145 -6.53 22.68 16.99
C VAL A 145 -6.07 22.55 18.43
N GLU A 146 -7.01 22.23 19.33
CA GLU A 146 -6.75 22.00 20.75
C GLU A 146 -7.11 20.55 21.08
N VAL A 147 -6.20 19.83 21.74
CA VAL A 147 -6.44 18.44 22.17
C VAL A 147 -7.26 18.45 23.45
N ILE A 148 -8.48 17.91 23.37
CA ILE A 148 -9.36 17.74 24.54
C ILE A 148 -9.03 16.41 25.22
N GLU A 149 -8.88 15.35 24.43
CA GLU A 149 -8.63 14.00 24.90
C GLU A 149 -7.58 13.34 24.01
N SER A 150 -6.53 12.79 24.63
CA SER A 150 -5.48 12.07 23.92
C SER A 150 -5.97 10.70 23.45
N GLY A 151 -5.56 10.29 22.25
CA GLY A 151 -5.83 8.94 21.75
C GLY A 151 -4.97 7.87 22.44
N PRO A 152 -5.17 6.58 22.08
CA PRO A 152 -4.38 5.49 22.64
C PRO A 152 -2.87 5.70 22.47
N SER A 153 -2.13 5.43 23.55
CA SER A 153 -0.68 5.68 23.63
C SER A 153 0.14 4.91 22.58
N VAL A 154 -0.35 3.77 22.09
CA VAL A 154 0.35 3.01 21.04
C VAL A 154 0.56 3.83 19.77
N PHE A 155 -0.40 4.67 19.38
CA PHE A 155 -0.29 5.52 18.19
C PHE A 155 0.65 6.69 18.42
N SER A 156 0.64 7.29 19.62
CA SER A 156 1.58 8.36 19.95
C SER A 156 3.02 7.84 20.05
N VAL A 157 3.23 6.65 20.61
CA VAL A 157 4.54 5.97 20.63
C VAL A 157 5.01 5.64 19.23
N ALA A 158 4.14 5.10 18.36
CA ALA A 158 4.48 4.80 16.98
C ALA A 158 4.89 6.06 16.19
N ALA A 159 4.16 7.17 16.38
CA ALA A 159 4.52 8.47 15.81
C ALA A 159 5.84 8.99 16.36
N ALA A 160 6.07 8.91 17.69
CA ALA A 160 7.31 9.36 18.31
C ALA A 160 8.54 8.58 17.82
N ILE A 161 8.41 7.28 17.58
CA ILE A 161 9.49 6.46 17.01
C ILE A 161 9.79 6.90 15.57
N ARG A 162 8.76 7.08 14.74
CA ARG A 162 8.91 7.62 13.39
C ARG A 162 9.62 8.98 13.42
N ASP A 163 9.17 9.91 14.24
CA ASP A 163 9.72 11.26 14.28
C ASP A 163 11.15 11.28 14.84
N SER A 164 11.48 10.33 15.73
CA SER A 164 12.86 10.11 16.18
C SER A 164 13.75 9.55 15.08
N PHE A 165 13.23 8.64 14.25
CA PHE A 165 13.94 8.16 13.07
C PHE A 165 14.20 9.28 12.07
N VAL A 166 13.20 10.13 11.78
CA VAL A 166 13.34 11.31 10.91
C VAL A 166 14.44 12.24 11.45
N ARG A 167 14.43 12.54 12.76
CA ARG A 167 15.51 13.35 13.35
C ARG A 167 16.88 12.68 13.21
N PHE A 168 16.96 11.36 13.32
CA PHE A 168 18.19 10.61 13.15
C PHE A 168 18.68 10.67 11.70
N SER A 169 17.81 10.43 10.70
CA SER A 169 18.18 10.46 9.28
C SER A 169 18.73 11.83 8.86
N HIS A 170 18.06 12.92 9.24
CA HIS A 170 18.49 14.30 8.93
C HIS A 170 19.79 14.72 9.65
N ARG A 171 20.13 14.10 10.80
CA ARG A 171 21.44 14.29 11.44
C ARG A 171 22.54 13.47 10.77
N SER A 172 22.17 12.35 10.16
CA SER A 172 23.11 11.38 9.62
C SER A 172 23.46 11.60 8.14
N LEU A 173 22.55 12.17 7.35
CA LEU A 173 22.64 12.28 5.90
C LEU A 173 22.41 13.72 5.40
N PRO A 174 22.88 14.06 4.19
CA PRO A 174 22.45 15.27 3.51
C PRO A 174 20.92 15.33 3.36
N GLU A 175 20.37 16.56 3.36
CA GLU A 175 18.93 16.82 3.40
C GLU A 175 18.12 16.02 2.35
N GLU A 176 18.56 16.04 1.09
CA GLU A 176 17.88 15.32 -0.01
C GLU A 176 17.84 13.80 0.22
N TRP A 177 18.94 13.23 0.74
CA TRP A 177 19.03 11.79 1.01
C TRP A 177 18.25 11.40 2.25
N ALA A 178 18.25 12.24 3.29
CA ALA A 178 17.46 12.04 4.49
C ALA A 178 15.95 12.00 4.15
N GLN A 179 15.46 12.97 3.37
CA GLN A 179 14.06 13.00 2.92
C GLN A 179 13.69 11.75 2.11
N ALA A 180 14.58 11.29 1.23
CA ALA A 180 14.36 10.06 0.47
C ALA A 180 14.30 8.82 1.38
N VAL A 181 15.21 8.70 2.35
CA VAL A 181 15.20 7.60 3.35
C VAL A 181 13.93 7.64 4.19
N ASP A 182 13.49 8.81 4.63
CA ASP A 182 12.27 8.97 5.43
C ASP A 182 11.02 8.57 4.65
N ALA A 183 10.97 8.93 3.36
CA ALA A 183 9.92 8.49 2.47
C ALA A 183 9.93 6.96 2.28
N LEU A 184 11.10 6.36 2.04
CA LEU A 184 11.24 4.91 1.87
C LEU A 184 10.95 4.11 3.14
N CYS A 185 11.31 4.60 4.33
CA CYS A 185 11.16 3.84 5.57
C CYS A 185 9.80 4.06 6.23
N PHE A 186 9.37 5.33 6.33
CA PHE A 186 8.20 5.73 7.10
C PHE A 186 7.20 6.57 6.31
N ASN A 187 7.38 6.66 4.99
CA ASN A 187 6.43 7.33 4.12
C ASN A 187 6.29 8.84 4.45
N VAL A 188 7.38 9.50 4.83
CA VAL A 188 7.41 10.97 4.95
C VAL A 188 7.81 11.57 3.60
N ASP A 189 6.93 11.40 2.61
CA ASP A 189 7.14 11.82 1.21
C ASP A 189 6.85 13.31 0.95
N ALA A 190 6.16 13.98 1.88
CA ALA A 190 5.73 15.37 1.74
C ALA A 190 6.89 16.38 1.58
N ARG A 191 8.10 16.01 2.02
CA ARG A 191 9.29 16.87 1.95
C ARG A 191 10.00 16.81 0.60
N LEU A 192 9.70 15.81 -0.23
CA LEU A 192 10.36 15.63 -1.52
C LEU A 192 10.01 16.73 -2.52
N ASP A 193 11.04 17.24 -3.19
CA ASP A 193 10.93 18.24 -4.24
C ASP A 193 10.03 17.78 -5.41
N ASP A 194 9.33 18.74 -6.03
CA ASP A 194 8.47 18.49 -7.19
C ASP A 194 9.20 17.82 -8.35
N ARG A 195 10.47 18.20 -8.56
CA ARG A 195 11.34 17.59 -9.56
C ARG A 195 11.49 16.09 -9.31
N VAL A 196 11.81 15.69 -8.08
CA VAL A 196 11.98 14.29 -7.69
C VAL A 196 10.66 13.54 -7.81
N GLN A 197 9.54 14.12 -7.36
CA GLN A 197 8.21 13.50 -7.49
C GLN A 197 7.78 13.29 -8.94
N SER A 198 8.06 14.25 -9.82
CA SER A 198 7.82 14.13 -11.25
C SER A 198 8.68 13.04 -11.86
N ALA A 199 9.98 13.01 -11.55
CA ALA A 199 10.90 11.98 -12.00
C ALA A 199 10.50 10.57 -11.53
N LEU A 200 10.05 10.42 -10.27
CA LEU A 200 9.49 9.18 -9.73
C LEU A 200 8.24 8.72 -10.50
N THR A 201 7.37 9.66 -10.89
CA THR A 201 6.17 9.35 -11.66
C THR A 201 6.54 8.87 -13.06
N ARG A 202 7.42 9.59 -13.76
CA ARG A 202 7.85 9.28 -15.13
C ARG A 202 8.70 8.01 -15.24
N SER A 203 9.55 7.74 -14.24
CA SER A 203 10.32 6.49 -14.14
C SER A 203 9.50 5.28 -13.67
N GLY A 204 8.25 5.48 -13.27
CA GLY A 204 7.39 4.42 -12.74
C GLY A 204 7.75 3.98 -11.32
N LEU A 205 8.58 4.74 -10.60
CA LEU A 205 9.07 4.44 -9.25
C LEU A 205 8.27 5.11 -8.12
N ARG A 206 7.25 5.91 -8.42
CA ARG A 206 6.39 6.60 -7.42
C ARG A 206 5.85 5.66 -6.34
N HIS A 207 5.54 4.42 -6.71
CA HIS A 207 5.02 3.39 -5.81
C HIS A 207 6.06 2.82 -4.83
N ILE A 208 7.35 3.09 -5.03
CA ILE A 208 8.42 2.69 -4.11
C ILE A 208 8.51 3.69 -2.96
N VAL A 209 8.40 4.98 -3.26
CA VAL A 209 8.52 6.05 -2.26
C VAL A 209 7.27 6.18 -1.38
N SER A 210 6.10 5.78 -1.89
CA SER A 210 4.95 5.51 -1.03
C SER A 210 5.09 4.10 -0.46
N VAL A 211 5.48 3.96 0.81
CA VAL A 211 5.65 2.66 1.49
C VAL A 211 4.54 1.69 1.08
N SER A 212 4.97 0.59 0.48
CA SER A 212 4.15 -0.38 -0.23
C SER A 212 4.27 -1.78 0.38
N GLY A 213 3.54 -2.76 -0.17
CA GLY A 213 3.65 -4.15 0.29
C GLY A 213 5.07 -4.73 0.18
N LEU A 214 5.90 -4.22 -0.74
CA LEU A 214 7.30 -4.61 -0.84
C LEU A 214 8.09 -4.28 0.43
N HIS A 215 7.83 -3.13 1.06
CA HIS A 215 8.50 -2.71 2.29
C HIS A 215 8.13 -3.64 3.45
N VAL A 216 6.85 -4.04 3.53
CA VAL A 216 6.39 -5.02 4.51
C VAL A 216 7.05 -6.39 4.30
N VAL A 217 7.23 -6.83 3.05
CA VAL A 217 7.95 -8.07 2.74
C VAL A 217 9.43 -7.97 3.11
N ILE A 218 10.11 -6.87 2.77
CA ILE A 218 11.50 -6.61 3.15
C ILE A 218 11.65 -6.67 4.67
N LEU A 219 10.77 -5.96 5.38
CA LEU A 219 10.78 -5.93 6.84
C LEU A 219 10.49 -7.32 7.42
N ALA A 220 9.52 -8.05 6.86
CA ALA A 220 9.17 -9.38 7.34
C ALA A 220 10.34 -10.37 7.20
N VAL A 221 10.99 -10.40 6.04
CA VAL A 221 12.15 -11.28 5.79
C VAL A 221 13.35 -10.86 6.63
N GLY A 222 13.64 -9.55 6.68
CA GLY A 222 14.77 -9.01 7.44
C GLY A 222 14.65 -9.25 8.94
N LEU A 223 13.49 -8.94 9.53
CA LEU A 223 13.20 -9.21 10.93
C LEU A 223 13.20 -10.71 11.23
N MET A 224 12.61 -11.54 10.36
CA MET A 224 12.64 -12.99 10.57
C MET A 224 14.06 -13.55 10.54
N GLY A 225 14.91 -13.03 9.64
CA GLY A 225 16.33 -13.34 9.61
C GLY A 225 17.03 -12.96 10.92
N ALA A 226 16.81 -11.75 11.42
CA ALA A 226 17.37 -11.31 12.71
C ALA A 226 16.88 -12.18 13.89
N LEU A 227 15.57 -12.45 13.95
CA LEU A 227 14.96 -13.29 15.01
C LEU A 227 15.43 -14.74 14.95
N SER A 228 15.82 -15.24 13.77
CA SER A 228 16.31 -16.61 13.62
C SER A 228 17.67 -16.86 14.28
N VAL A 229 18.46 -15.80 14.52
CA VAL A 229 19.75 -15.86 15.23
C VAL A 229 19.55 -15.85 16.75
N VAL A 230 18.40 -15.35 17.23
CA VAL A 230 18.06 -15.30 18.65
C VAL A 230 17.52 -16.68 19.09
N PRO A 231 17.99 -17.24 20.23
CA PRO A 231 17.61 -18.58 20.70
C PRO A 231 16.21 -18.59 21.36
N ILE A 232 15.18 -18.19 20.60
CA ILE A 232 13.77 -18.22 21.00
C ILE A 232 12.97 -19.20 20.14
N PRO A 233 11.92 -19.85 20.68
CA PRO A 233 11.16 -20.86 19.95
C PRO A 233 10.44 -20.25 18.74
N ARG A 234 10.29 -21.05 17.67
CA ARG A 234 9.74 -20.58 16.39
C ARG A 234 8.37 -19.88 16.51
N PRO A 235 7.39 -20.37 17.30
CA PRO A 235 6.13 -19.66 17.49
C PRO A 235 6.30 -18.27 18.11
N ALA A 236 7.25 -18.09 19.05
CA ALA A 236 7.54 -16.80 19.65
C ALA A 236 8.18 -15.83 18.63
N GLN A 237 9.06 -16.33 17.76
CA GLN A 237 9.60 -15.53 16.64
C GLN A 237 8.47 -15.01 15.73
N LEU A 238 7.50 -15.86 15.40
CA LEU A 238 6.37 -15.47 14.55
C LEU A 238 5.42 -14.50 15.22
N LEU A 239 5.15 -14.68 16.52
CA LEU A 239 4.35 -13.73 17.29
C LEU A 239 5.05 -12.37 17.36
N LEU A 240 6.35 -12.35 17.64
CA LEU A 240 7.12 -11.10 17.71
C LEU A 240 7.17 -10.41 16.33
N LEU A 241 7.35 -11.18 15.26
CA LEU A 241 7.27 -10.66 13.89
C LEU A 241 5.89 -10.03 13.63
N ALA A 242 4.80 -10.69 14.01
CA ALA A 242 3.46 -10.14 13.86
C ALA A 242 3.28 -8.82 14.63
N LEU A 243 3.78 -8.74 15.86
CA LEU A 243 3.73 -7.52 16.66
C LEU A 243 4.54 -6.39 16.02
N LEU A 244 5.75 -6.67 15.54
CA LEU A 244 6.62 -5.68 14.88
C LEU A 244 6.04 -5.16 13.57
N LEU A 245 5.45 -6.03 12.73
CA LEU A 245 4.78 -5.61 11.49
C LEU A 245 3.53 -4.76 11.79
N SER A 246 2.78 -5.10 12.83
CA SER A 246 1.62 -4.31 13.27
C SER A 246 2.06 -2.92 13.75
N PHE A 247 3.12 -2.86 14.54
CA PHE A 247 3.70 -1.61 15.01
C PHE A 247 4.23 -0.76 13.84
N TYR A 248 4.88 -1.38 12.86
CA TYR A 248 5.32 -0.71 11.63
C TYR A 248 4.14 -0.12 10.84
N ALA A 249 3.02 -0.84 10.74
CA ALA A 249 1.81 -0.30 10.12
C ALA A 249 1.29 0.94 10.86
N MET A 250 1.34 0.96 12.19
CA MET A 250 0.97 2.13 12.99
C MET A 250 1.93 3.30 12.76
N ALA A 251 3.24 3.04 12.76
CA ALA A 251 4.27 4.07 12.58
C ALA A 251 4.23 4.71 11.18
N THR A 252 3.89 3.93 10.15
CA THR A 252 3.68 4.41 8.77
C THR A 252 2.31 5.08 8.56
N GLY A 253 1.52 5.23 9.63
CA GLY A 253 0.24 5.93 9.61
C GLY A 253 -0.93 5.12 9.05
N LEU A 254 -0.89 3.79 9.21
CA LEU A 254 -1.89 2.83 8.74
C LEU A 254 -2.26 3.03 7.26
N ARG A 255 -1.26 3.32 6.41
CA ARG A 255 -1.49 3.48 4.98
C ARG A 255 -2.18 2.23 4.41
N PRO A 256 -3.25 2.37 3.59
CA PRO A 256 -4.00 1.22 3.08
C PRO A 256 -3.13 0.12 2.45
N PRO A 257 -2.11 0.42 1.61
CA PRO A 257 -1.22 -0.62 1.08
C PRO A 257 -0.44 -1.39 2.15
N VAL A 258 -0.01 -0.72 3.22
CA VAL A 258 0.72 -1.32 4.34
C VAL A 258 -0.20 -2.21 5.16
N VAL A 259 -1.39 -1.71 5.53
CA VAL A 259 -2.37 -2.48 6.30
C VAL A 259 -2.74 -3.77 5.57
N ARG A 260 -2.99 -3.71 4.26
CA ARG A 260 -3.29 -4.90 3.46
C ARG A 260 -2.13 -5.89 3.41
N ALA A 261 -0.89 -5.40 3.25
CA ALA A 261 0.28 -6.25 3.22
C ALA A 261 0.56 -6.90 4.58
N VAL A 262 0.39 -6.17 5.68
CA VAL A 262 0.50 -6.71 7.04
C VAL A 262 -0.59 -7.73 7.31
N LEU A 263 -1.84 -7.48 6.92
CA LEU A 263 -2.93 -8.45 7.04
C LEU A 263 -2.62 -9.74 6.26
N MET A 264 -2.13 -9.62 5.02
CA MET A 264 -1.70 -10.78 4.23
C MET A 264 -0.53 -11.52 4.89
N ALA A 265 0.44 -10.80 5.46
CA ALA A 265 1.53 -11.41 6.23
C ALA A 265 0.99 -12.19 7.43
N MET A 266 0.07 -11.62 8.23
CA MET A 266 -0.55 -12.31 9.37
C MET A 266 -1.26 -13.60 8.96
N LEU A 267 -1.97 -13.58 7.83
CA LEU A 267 -2.64 -14.78 7.32
C LEU A 267 -1.64 -15.86 6.91
N MET A 268 -0.50 -15.48 6.31
CA MET A 268 0.57 -16.42 5.97
C MET A 268 1.28 -16.97 7.21
N LEU A 269 1.53 -16.14 8.22
CA LEU A 269 2.09 -16.57 9.49
C LEU A 269 1.15 -17.54 10.23
N SER A 270 -0.16 -17.25 10.20
CA SER A 270 -1.19 -18.11 10.79
C SER A 270 -1.28 -19.45 10.07
N ALA A 271 -1.21 -19.46 8.74
CA ALA A 271 -1.17 -20.70 7.96
C ALA A 271 0.02 -21.58 8.37
N TYR A 272 1.20 -20.98 8.54
CA TYR A 272 2.38 -21.70 9.02
C TYR A 272 2.18 -22.30 10.42
N LEU A 273 1.63 -21.53 11.37
CA LEU A 273 1.33 -22.02 12.73
C LEU A 273 0.32 -23.18 12.72
N LEU A 274 -0.65 -23.13 11.82
CA LEU A 274 -1.64 -24.18 11.61
C LEU A 274 -1.12 -25.34 10.75
N ARG A 275 0.16 -25.35 10.37
CA ARG A 275 0.80 -26.34 9.48
C ARG A 275 0.07 -26.51 8.15
N ARG A 276 -0.45 -25.40 7.62
CA ARG A 276 -1.08 -25.32 6.30
C ARG A 276 -0.18 -24.60 5.31
N GLU A 277 -0.26 -25.00 4.05
CA GLU A 277 0.41 -24.27 2.98
C GLU A 277 -0.17 -22.86 2.84
N GLY A 278 0.71 -21.87 2.79
CA GLY A 278 0.33 -20.48 2.55
C GLY A 278 -0.09 -20.28 1.09
N ASP A 279 -1.29 -19.75 0.87
CA ASP A 279 -1.80 -19.42 -0.44
C ASP A 279 -2.02 -17.90 -0.57
N LEU A 280 -1.17 -17.27 -1.39
CA LEU A 280 -1.17 -15.82 -1.60
C LEU A 280 -2.54 -15.30 -2.08
N LEU A 281 -3.21 -16.02 -2.98
CA LEU A 281 -4.52 -15.59 -3.50
C LEU A 281 -5.61 -15.73 -2.46
N CYS A 282 -5.53 -16.73 -1.57
CA CYS A 282 -6.43 -16.87 -0.44
C CYS A 282 -6.21 -15.72 0.57
N ALA A 283 -4.96 -15.42 0.92
CA ALA A 283 -4.62 -14.29 1.80
C ALA A 283 -5.08 -12.95 1.22
N LEU A 284 -4.90 -12.76 -0.09
CA LEU A 284 -5.39 -11.60 -0.82
C LEU A 284 -6.93 -11.51 -0.73
N SER A 285 -7.62 -12.61 -0.95
CA SER A 285 -9.09 -12.64 -0.94
C SER A 285 -9.67 -12.33 0.44
N ILE A 286 -9.10 -12.92 1.50
CA ILE A 286 -9.51 -12.64 2.88
C ILE A 286 -9.20 -11.18 3.23
N SER A 287 -8.03 -10.67 2.83
CA SER A 287 -7.66 -9.27 3.01
C SER A 287 -8.63 -8.31 2.33
N ALA A 288 -9.06 -8.61 1.10
CA ALA A 288 -10.10 -7.85 0.39
C ALA A 288 -11.42 -7.87 1.15
N ILE A 289 -11.89 -9.04 1.59
CA ILE A 289 -13.16 -9.17 2.32
C ILE A 289 -13.10 -8.32 3.59
N VAL A 290 -12.10 -8.54 4.45
CA VAL A 290 -11.96 -7.79 5.71
C VAL A 290 -11.95 -6.29 5.46
N TYR A 291 -11.15 -5.82 4.49
CA TYR A 291 -11.05 -4.39 4.21
C TYR A 291 -12.36 -3.79 3.68
N LEU A 292 -13.05 -4.48 2.77
CA LEU A 292 -14.31 -4.01 2.17
C LEU A 292 -15.51 -4.11 3.12
N LEU A 293 -15.47 -4.99 4.13
CA LEU A 293 -16.49 -5.01 5.19
C LEU A 293 -16.48 -3.72 6.03
N PHE A 294 -15.31 -3.11 6.23
CA PHE A 294 -15.19 -1.86 7.00
C PHE A 294 -15.31 -0.60 6.15
N ARG A 295 -14.84 -0.65 4.88
CA ARG A 295 -14.81 0.50 3.96
C ARG A 295 -15.17 0.07 2.53
N PRO A 296 -16.44 -0.21 2.23
CA PRO A 296 -16.86 -0.73 0.92
C PRO A 296 -16.51 0.20 -0.25
N GLU A 297 -16.55 1.52 -0.05
CA GLU A 297 -16.17 2.54 -1.02
C GLU A 297 -14.70 2.45 -1.48
N SER A 298 -13.86 1.76 -0.69
CA SER A 298 -12.47 1.53 -1.05
C SER A 298 -12.31 0.72 -2.34
N LEU A 299 -13.34 -0.04 -2.76
CA LEU A 299 -13.32 -0.76 -4.04
C LEU A 299 -13.04 0.16 -5.24
N PHE A 300 -13.52 1.41 -5.17
CA PHE A 300 -13.36 2.40 -6.23
C PHE A 300 -12.08 3.24 -6.06
N ASN A 301 -11.35 3.06 -4.96
CA ASN A 301 -10.11 3.76 -4.73
C ASN A 301 -8.99 3.19 -5.64
N PRO A 302 -8.28 4.03 -6.41
CA PRO A 302 -7.21 3.56 -7.30
C PRO A 302 -6.12 2.76 -6.56
N GLY A 303 -5.77 3.18 -5.34
CA GLY A 303 -4.76 2.50 -4.52
C GLY A 303 -5.19 1.12 -4.01
N PHE A 304 -6.50 0.88 -3.84
CA PHE A 304 -7.03 -0.46 -3.60
C PHE A 304 -6.92 -1.31 -4.86
N GLN A 305 -7.49 -0.82 -5.98
CA GLN A 305 -7.53 -1.55 -7.26
C GLN A 305 -6.13 -1.96 -7.73
N LEU A 306 -5.19 -1.01 -7.75
CA LEU A 306 -3.81 -1.27 -8.15
C LEU A 306 -3.14 -2.31 -7.27
N SER A 307 -3.33 -2.25 -5.96
CA SER A 307 -2.74 -3.22 -5.03
C SER A 307 -3.28 -4.64 -5.26
N PHE A 308 -4.60 -4.79 -5.37
CA PHE A 308 -5.20 -6.11 -5.52
C PHE A 308 -4.95 -6.71 -6.90
N VAL A 309 -5.09 -5.93 -7.98
CA VAL A 309 -4.84 -6.41 -9.34
C VAL A 309 -3.35 -6.75 -9.54
N THR A 310 -2.44 -5.94 -9.01
CA THR A 310 -1.00 -6.22 -9.11
C THR A 310 -0.62 -7.47 -8.33
N VAL A 311 -1.09 -7.63 -7.09
CA VAL A 311 -0.75 -8.81 -6.28
C VAL A 311 -1.43 -10.08 -6.81
N ALA A 312 -2.67 -10.00 -7.30
CA ALA A 312 -3.33 -11.11 -8.00
C ALA A 312 -2.56 -11.49 -9.26
N GLY A 313 -2.14 -10.50 -10.06
CA GLY A 313 -1.31 -10.70 -11.24
C GLY A 313 0.01 -11.40 -10.92
N LEU A 314 0.73 -10.93 -9.90
CA LEU A 314 1.94 -11.58 -9.40
C LEU A 314 1.67 -13.01 -8.94
N GLY A 315 0.62 -13.26 -8.16
CA GLY A 315 0.28 -14.62 -7.70
C GLY A 315 -0.13 -15.59 -8.81
N LEU A 316 -0.67 -15.08 -9.92
CA LEU A 316 -1.14 -15.88 -11.07
C LEU A 316 -0.06 -16.11 -12.13
N TRP A 317 0.79 -15.12 -12.38
CA TRP A 317 1.74 -15.10 -13.50
C TRP A 317 3.19 -15.32 -13.08
N LEU A 318 3.54 -14.98 -11.84
CA LEU A 318 4.91 -15.12 -11.35
C LEU A 318 5.11 -16.48 -10.68
N GLN A 319 6.16 -17.17 -11.09
CA GLN A 319 6.65 -18.37 -10.43
C GLN A 319 8.00 -18.06 -9.83
N TYR A 320 8.09 -18.20 -8.51
CA TYR A 320 9.35 -18.12 -7.82
C TYR A 320 10.12 -19.43 -7.99
N SER A 321 11.40 -19.33 -8.27
CA SER A 321 12.31 -20.47 -8.31
C SER A 321 12.76 -20.74 -6.89
N ASP A 322 12.56 -21.96 -6.39
CA ASP A 322 12.88 -22.31 -4.99
C ASP A 322 14.38 -22.41 -4.72
N SER A 323 15.21 -22.54 -5.76
CA SER A 323 16.67 -22.61 -5.65
C SER A 323 17.35 -21.37 -6.23
N LEU A 324 17.96 -20.57 -5.35
CA LEU A 324 18.96 -19.58 -5.75
C LEU A 324 20.33 -20.26 -5.84
N PRO A 325 21.15 -19.97 -6.87
CA PRO A 325 22.52 -20.47 -6.94
C PRO A 325 23.34 -20.02 -5.71
N THR A 326 24.26 -20.88 -5.26
CA THR A 326 25.17 -20.57 -4.15
C THR A 326 26.26 -19.58 -4.55
N GLN A 327 26.68 -19.59 -5.83
CA GLN A 327 27.70 -18.67 -6.35
C GLN A 327 27.19 -17.22 -6.38
N PRO A 328 27.95 -16.23 -5.86
CA PRO A 328 27.46 -14.86 -5.64
C PRO A 328 27.02 -14.16 -6.93
N VAL A 329 27.81 -14.27 -8.01
CA VAL A 329 27.48 -13.67 -9.31
C VAL A 329 26.22 -14.30 -9.92
N ARG A 330 26.09 -15.63 -9.85
CA ARG A 330 24.90 -16.33 -10.35
C ARG A 330 23.67 -16.04 -9.51
N ARG A 331 23.84 -15.85 -8.20
CA ARG A 331 22.78 -15.44 -7.26
C ARG A 331 22.26 -14.05 -7.60
N LEU A 332 23.16 -13.09 -7.81
CA LEU A 332 22.80 -11.73 -8.22
C LEU A 332 22.06 -11.76 -9.56
N LEU A 333 22.58 -12.49 -10.55
CA LEU A 333 21.90 -12.63 -11.85
C LEU A 333 20.51 -13.27 -11.73
N ALA A 334 20.34 -14.27 -10.87
CA ALA A 334 19.05 -14.89 -10.59
C ALA A 334 18.07 -13.90 -9.93
N GLN A 335 18.55 -13.10 -8.97
CA GLN A 335 17.78 -12.04 -8.34
C GLN A 335 17.37 -10.94 -9.33
N CYS A 336 18.28 -10.50 -10.21
CA CYS A 336 17.97 -9.56 -11.28
C CYS A 336 16.88 -10.11 -12.21
N LYS A 337 17.01 -11.37 -12.64
CA LYS A 337 16.02 -12.04 -13.50
C LYS A 337 14.65 -12.15 -12.81
N GLN A 338 14.62 -12.51 -11.53
CA GLN A 338 13.38 -12.63 -10.77
C GLN A 338 12.72 -11.26 -10.56
N THR A 339 13.50 -10.24 -10.22
CA THR A 339 13.03 -8.86 -10.04
C THR A 339 12.53 -8.28 -11.36
N ALA A 340 13.22 -8.53 -12.48
CA ALA A 340 12.78 -8.10 -13.81
C ALA A 340 11.45 -8.75 -14.20
N ARG A 341 11.30 -10.06 -13.98
CA ARG A 341 10.03 -10.78 -14.21
C ARG A 341 8.91 -10.24 -13.34
N ALA A 342 9.15 -10.04 -12.04
CA ALA A 342 8.17 -9.49 -11.12
C ALA A 342 7.76 -8.07 -11.53
N SER A 343 8.72 -7.22 -11.88
CA SER A 343 8.49 -5.83 -12.30
C SER A 343 7.72 -5.77 -13.63
N PHE A 344 8.02 -6.67 -14.56
CA PHE A 344 7.31 -6.79 -15.84
C PHE A 344 5.85 -7.20 -15.61
N VAL A 345 5.61 -8.27 -14.84
CA VAL A 345 4.25 -8.72 -14.51
C VAL A 345 3.48 -7.64 -13.76
N ALA A 346 4.09 -7.02 -12.74
CA ALA A 346 3.47 -5.95 -11.98
C ALA A 346 3.12 -4.75 -12.86
N SER A 347 4.03 -4.33 -13.75
CA SER A 347 3.78 -3.23 -14.70
C SER A 347 2.67 -3.59 -15.68
N LEU A 348 2.68 -4.80 -16.22
CA LEU A 348 1.66 -5.26 -17.17
C LEU A 348 0.26 -5.32 -16.53
N CYS A 349 0.16 -5.80 -15.28
CA CYS A 349 -1.10 -5.86 -14.57
C CYS A 349 -1.59 -4.49 -14.07
N SER A 350 -0.68 -3.57 -13.72
CA SER A 350 -1.05 -2.23 -13.22
C SER A 350 -1.25 -1.20 -14.32
N ALA A 351 -0.57 -1.31 -15.47
CA ALA A 351 -0.55 -0.29 -16.51
C ALA A 351 -1.95 0.15 -17.00
N PRO A 352 -2.93 -0.74 -17.26
CA PRO A 352 -4.26 -0.31 -17.68
C PRO A 352 -4.97 0.58 -16.64
N LEU A 353 -4.85 0.24 -15.35
CA LEU A 353 -5.42 1.03 -14.26
C LEU A 353 -4.65 2.34 -14.03
N VAL A 354 -3.33 2.33 -14.16
CA VAL A 354 -2.50 3.53 -14.06
C VAL A 354 -2.84 4.50 -15.20
N ALA A 355 -2.98 3.99 -16.43
CA ALA A 355 -3.41 4.76 -17.58
C ALA A 355 -4.81 5.37 -17.36
N PHE A 356 -5.76 4.56 -16.86
CA PHE A 356 -7.13 5.01 -16.62
C PHE A 356 -7.24 6.09 -15.53
N HIS A 357 -6.54 5.92 -14.40
CA HIS A 357 -6.67 6.84 -13.26
C HIS A 357 -5.74 8.04 -13.30
N PHE A 358 -4.57 7.91 -13.93
CA PHE A 358 -3.52 8.93 -13.89
C PHE A 358 -3.11 9.45 -15.26
N GLY A 359 -3.65 8.91 -16.35
CA GLY A 359 -3.38 9.41 -17.71
C GLY A 359 -1.92 9.25 -18.14
N ILE A 360 -1.14 8.37 -17.50
CA ILE A 360 0.29 8.21 -17.77
C ILE A 360 0.70 6.74 -17.67
N VAL A 361 1.59 6.29 -18.54
CA VAL A 361 2.22 4.97 -18.47
C VAL A 361 3.73 5.13 -18.64
N SER A 362 4.50 4.62 -17.68
CA SER A 362 5.96 4.60 -17.77
C SER A 362 6.44 3.43 -18.61
N LEU A 363 7.24 3.71 -19.64
CA LEU A 363 7.83 2.70 -20.54
C LEU A 363 9.11 2.08 -19.98
N ILE A 364 9.77 2.81 -19.08
CA ILE A 364 11.04 2.43 -18.45
C ILE A 364 10.86 1.85 -17.04
N SER A 365 9.61 1.59 -16.62
CA SER A 365 9.30 1.13 -15.27
C SER A 365 10.04 -0.15 -14.91
N VAL A 366 10.13 -1.12 -15.83
CA VAL A 366 10.78 -2.41 -15.57
C VAL A 366 12.27 -2.23 -15.32
N LEU A 367 12.95 -1.44 -16.16
CA LEU A 367 14.38 -1.16 -16.00
C LEU A 367 14.64 -0.42 -14.68
N SER A 368 13.88 0.65 -14.43
CA SER A 368 14.02 1.47 -13.23
C SER A 368 13.79 0.63 -11.96
N ASN A 369 12.75 -0.22 -11.95
CA ASN A 369 12.47 -1.10 -10.82
C ASN A 369 13.59 -2.10 -10.57
N VAL A 370 14.18 -2.71 -11.61
CA VAL A 370 15.31 -3.64 -11.42
C VAL A 370 16.50 -2.95 -10.75
N LEU A 371 16.84 -1.73 -11.17
CA LEU A 371 17.98 -0.99 -10.62
C LEU A 371 17.75 -0.49 -9.19
N VAL A 372 16.50 -0.16 -8.83
CA VAL A 372 16.15 0.39 -7.51
C VAL A 372 15.74 -0.68 -6.50
N VAL A 373 14.92 -1.66 -6.90
CA VAL A 373 14.37 -2.68 -5.98
C VAL A 373 15.47 -3.61 -5.43
N ILE A 374 16.57 -3.82 -6.16
CA ILE A 374 17.69 -4.63 -5.67
C ILE A 374 18.38 -3.98 -4.47
N VAL A 375 18.50 -2.64 -4.45
CA VAL A 375 19.17 -1.91 -3.37
C VAL A 375 18.22 -1.58 -2.21
N LEU A 376 16.90 -1.56 -2.47
CA LEU A 376 15.89 -1.16 -1.50
C LEU A 376 15.95 -1.93 -0.16
N PRO A 377 16.13 -3.27 -0.13
CA PRO A 377 16.25 -4.00 1.14
C PRO A 377 17.41 -3.51 2.00
N PHE A 378 18.54 -3.14 1.38
CA PHE A 378 19.73 -2.65 2.09
C PHE A 378 19.51 -1.23 2.64
N ILE A 379 18.79 -0.38 1.91
CA ILE A 379 18.42 0.96 2.38
C ILE A 379 17.48 0.84 3.58
N VAL A 380 16.37 0.12 3.43
CA VAL A 380 15.32 0.02 4.47
C VAL A 380 15.85 -0.69 5.70
N MET A 381 16.44 -1.89 5.56
CA MET A 381 16.96 -2.61 6.73
C MET A 381 18.20 -1.93 7.30
N GLY A 382 19.08 -1.39 6.46
CA GLY A 382 20.28 -0.68 6.92
C GLY A 382 19.92 0.54 7.76
N ALA A 383 18.96 1.35 7.31
CA ALA A 383 18.52 2.53 8.04
C ALA A 383 17.80 2.17 9.36
N LEU A 384 16.89 1.18 9.34
CA LEU A 384 16.17 0.76 10.53
C LEU A 384 17.09 0.10 11.57
N LEU A 385 18.06 -0.71 11.13
CA LEU A 385 19.07 -1.29 12.03
C LEU A 385 20.00 -0.21 12.58
N ALA A 386 20.50 0.70 11.75
CA ALA A 386 21.34 1.81 12.20
C ALA A 386 20.62 2.67 13.26
N PHE A 387 19.35 2.99 13.03
CA PHE A 387 18.52 3.68 14.02
C PHE A 387 18.39 2.88 15.32
N GLY A 388 18.10 1.58 15.22
CA GLY A 388 17.96 0.69 16.39
C GLY A 388 19.23 0.57 17.23
N ILE A 389 20.42 0.56 16.61
CA ILE A 389 21.69 0.47 17.36
C ILE A 389 22.20 1.82 17.85
N SER A 390 21.68 2.93 17.32
CA SER A 390 22.20 4.28 17.58
C SER A 390 22.35 4.64 19.06
N PRO A 391 21.51 4.17 20.01
CA PRO A 391 21.70 4.47 21.44
C PRO A 391 22.91 3.76 22.06
N VAL A 392 23.32 2.62 21.49
CA VAL A 392 24.40 1.78 22.04
C VAL A 392 25.71 1.98 21.29
N ALA A 393 25.64 2.13 19.97
CA ALA A 393 26.80 2.25 19.09
C ALA A 393 26.61 3.37 18.06
N PRO A 394 26.60 4.65 18.49
CA PRO A 394 26.28 5.79 17.61
C PRO A 394 27.25 5.94 16.44
N ALA A 395 28.54 5.64 16.63
CA ALA A 395 29.52 5.67 15.55
C ALA A 395 29.25 4.62 14.46
N LEU A 396 28.84 3.39 14.85
CA LEU A 396 28.50 2.34 13.90
C LEU A 396 27.18 2.64 13.18
N ALA A 397 26.20 3.20 13.89
CA ALA A 397 24.95 3.68 13.30
C ALA A 397 25.22 4.77 12.25
N GLN A 398 26.00 5.79 12.62
CA GLN A 398 26.38 6.87 11.72
C GLN A 398 27.17 6.35 10.51
N GLY A 399 28.14 5.46 10.74
CA GLY A 399 28.93 4.85 9.66
C GLY A 399 28.07 4.02 8.70
N THR A 400 27.07 3.28 9.22
CA THR A 400 26.12 2.52 8.39
C THR A 400 25.27 3.47 7.54
N MET A 401 24.80 4.57 8.13
CA MET A 401 24.04 5.60 7.40
C MET A 401 24.90 6.23 6.29
N THR A 402 26.12 6.67 6.57
CA THR A 402 26.92 7.41 5.60
C THR A 402 27.62 6.54 4.56
N VAL A 403 28.04 5.32 4.90
CA VAL A 403 28.81 4.44 4.00
C VAL A 403 27.91 3.51 3.19
N ILE A 404 26.76 3.10 3.75
CA ILE A 404 25.86 2.13 3.09
C ILE A 404 24.58 2.83 2.64
N VAL A 405 23.80 3.36 3.58
CA VAL A 405 22.43 3.86 3.27
C VAL A 405 22.47 5.09 2.36
N GLY A 406 23.35 6.04 2.62
CA GLY A 406 23.50 7.28 1.87
C GLY A 406 23.82 7.05 0.41
N PRO A 407 24.94 6.39 0.05
CA PRO A 407 25.30 6.12 -1.33
C PRO A 407 24.26 5.31 -2.10
N LEU A 408 23.61 4.33 -1.45
CA LEU A 408 22.52 3.57 -2.07
C LEU A 408 21.28 4.44 -2.30
N THR A 409 20.98 5.36 -1.40
CA THR A 409 19.89 6.34 -1.58
C THR A 409 20.23 7.31 -2.71
N GLY A 410 21.47 7.81 -2.76
CA GLY A 410 21.98 8.62 -3.87
C GLY A 410 21.89 7.89 -5.22
N TRP A 411 22.16 6.57 -5.25
CA TRP A 411 21.92 5.74 -6.43
C TRP A 411 20.45 5.71 -6.84
N VAL A 412 19.52 5.55 -5.89
CA VAL A 412 18.07 5.58 -6.19
C VAL A 412 17.66 6.92 -6.79
N LEU A 413 18.11 8.03 -6.21
CA LEU A 413 17.83 9.38 -6.72
C LEU A 413 18.44 9.58 -8.11
N PHE A 414 19.72 9.21 -8.30
CA PHE A 414 20.40 9.28 -9.58
C PHE A 414 19.67 8.51 -10.68
N VAL A 415 19.29 7.25 -10.44
CA VAL A 415 18.54 6.43 -11.41
C VAL A 415 17.18 7.05 -11.71
N THR A 416 16.48 7.51 -10.67
CA THR A 416 15.15 8.12 -10.80
C THR A 416 15.19 9.36 -11.67
N GLU A 417 16.12 10.27 -11.40
CA GLU A 417 16.26 11.51 -12.16
C GLU A 417 16.75 11.24 -13.57
N SER A 418 17.84 10.47 -13.72
CA SER A 418 18.47 10.22 -15.03
C SER A 418 17.51 9.55 -16.00
N LEU A 419 16.71 8.59 -15.53
CA LEU A 419 15.74 7.90 -16.37
C LEU A 419 14.43 8.69 -16.49
N GLY A 420 14.01 9.40 -15.44
CA GLY A 420 12.77 10.18 -15.41
C GLY A 420 12.80 11.40 -16.32
N THR A 421 13.96 12.00 -16.56
CA THR A 421 14.12 13.16 -17.48
C THR A 421 14.14 12.76 -18.96
N LEU A 422 14.28 11.48 -19.29
CA LEU A 422 14.23 11.03 -20.68
C LEU A 422 12.86 11.37 -21.29
N SER A 423 12.84 11.86 -22.52
CA SER A 423 11.61 12.20 -23.25
C SER A 423 10.70 10.99 -23.42
N VAL A 424 11.29 9.81 -23.64
CA VAL A 424 10.60 8.52 -23.87
C VAL A 424 10.25 7.78 -22.55
N SER A 425 10.51 8.38 -21.38
CA SER A 425 10.28 7.70 -20.10
C SER A 425 8.82 7.33 -19.84
N ALA A 426 7.90 8.19 -20.28
CA ALA A 426 6.47 7.98 -20.10
C ALA A 426 5.67 8.53 -21.27
N VAL A 427 4.53 7.89 -21.52
CA VAL A 427 3.55 8.30 -22.52
C VAL A 427 2.29 8.75 -21.79
N ASN A 428 1.78 9.93 -22.17
CA ASN A 428 0.49 10.40 -21.71
C ASN A 428 -0.60 9.65 -22.47
N VAL A 429 -1.58 9.11 -21.74
CA VAL A 429 -2.70 8.37 -22.29
C VAL A 429 -3.94 9.26 -22.18
N PRO A 430 -4.66 9.52 -23.29
CA PRO A 430 -5.93 10.24 -23.24
C PRO A 430 -6.94 9.53 -22.34
N GLU A 431 -7.88 10.29 -21.79
CA GLU A 431 -8.98 9.70 -21.03
C GLU A 431 -9.78 8.72 -21.91
N PHE A 432 -10.12 7.57 -21.33
CA PHE A 432 -10.88 6.54 -22.03
C PHE A 432 -11.93 5.90 -21.12
N ASN A 433 -12.98 5.37 -21.74
CA ASN A 433 -14.09 4.73 -21.02
C ASN A 433 -13.63 3.48 -20.27
N ALA A 434 -14.12 3.28 -19.04
CA ALA A 434 -13.82 2.12 -18.20
C ALA A 434 -14.06 0.75 -18.89
N LEU A 435 -14.95 0.67 -19.89
CA LEU A 435 -15.17 -0.55 -20.69
C LEU A 435 -13.90 -1.04 -21.40
N TRP A 436 -12.99 -0.13 -21.79
CA TRP A 436 -11.71 -0.50 -22.39
C TRP A 436 -10.83 -1.31 -21.44
N LEU A 437 -11.01 -1.18 -20.11
CA LEU A 437 -10.29 -2.02 -19.15
C LEU A 437 -10.59 -3.51 -19.37
N ILE A 438 -11.82 -3.87 -19.76
CA ILE A 438 -12.18 -5.26 -20.06
C ILE A 438 -11.32 -5.78 -21.22
N LEU A 439 -11.19 -4.99 -22.29
CA LEU A 439 -10.38 -5.34 -23.46
C LEU A 439 -8.89 -5.40 -23.14
N LEU A 440 -8.39 -4.47 -22.31
CA LEU A 440 -6.98 -4.44 -21.90
C LEU A 440 -6.60 -5.59 -20.96
N TYR A 441 -7.53 -6.04 -20.11
CA TYR A 441 -7.31 -7.19 -19.22
C TYR A 441 -7.65 -8.54 -19.87
N ALA A 442 -8.44 -8.58 -20.95
CA ALA A 442 -8.82 -9.84 -21.61
C ALA A 442 -7.62 -10.72 -22.03
N PRO A 443 -6.54 -10.18 -22.64
CA PRO A 443 -5.34 -10.97 -22.96
C PRO A 443 -4.72 -11.63 -21.72
N LEU A 444 -4.67 -10.93 -20.58
CA LEU A 444 -4.14 -11.45 -19.32
C LEU A 444 -5.00 -12.57 -18.72
N VAL A 445 -6.26 -12.70 -19.14
CA VAL A 445 -7.11 -13.81 -18.71
C VAL A 445 -7.07 -14.95 -19.73
N LEU A 446 -7.10 -14.62 -21.03
CA LEU A 446 -7.16 -15.58 -22.12
C LEU A 446 -5.84 -16.34 -22.34
N PHE A 447 -4.71 -15.65 -22.25
CA PHE A 447 -3.39 -16.28 -22.42
C PHE A 447 -2.84 -16.89 -21.14
N TRP A 448 -3.54 -16.77 -20.02
CA TRP A 448 -3.12 -17.38 -18.77
C TRP A 448 -3.14 -18.91 -18.88
N ARG A 449 -1.98 -19.52 -18.70
CA ARG A 449 -1.82 -20.98 -18.62
C ARG A 449 -1.21 -21.34 -17.29
N ARG A 450 -1.86 -22.25 -16.55
CA ARG A 450 -1.28 -22.83 -15.32
C ARG A 450 -0.08 -23.68 -15.73
N ARG A 451 1.14 -23.12 -15.63
CA ARG A 451 2.34 -23.94 -15.69
C ARG A 451 2.47 -24.61 -14.33
N VAL A 452 2.23 -25.91 -14.31
CA VAL A 452 2.33 -26.77 -13.12
C VAL A 452 3.68 -26.51 -12.46
N ARG A 453 3.70 -26.28 -11.14
CA ARG A 453 4.95 -26.27 -10.37
C ARG A 453 5.59 -27.65 -10.59
N PRO A 454 6.80 -27.76 -11.15
CA PRO A 454 7.50 -29.04 -11.06
C PRO A 454 7.58 -29.39 -9.56
N ALA A 455 7.13 -30.60 -9.24
CA ALA A 455 7.04 -31.13 -7.89
C ALA A 455 8.41 -31.18 -7.21
#